data_AF-A0A1I1NW21-F1
#
_entry.id   AF-A0A1I1NW21-F1
#
_cell.length_a   1.000
_cell.length_b   1.000
_cell.length_c   1.000
_cell.angle_alpha   90.00
_cell.angle_beta   90.00
_cell.angle_gamma   90.00
#
_symmetry.space_group_name_H-M   'P 1'
#
loop_
_entity.id
_entity.type
_entity.pdbx_description
1 polymer ?
#
loop_
_entity_poly.entity_id
_entity_poly.type
_entity_poly.pdbx_seq_one_letter_code
_entity_poly.pdbx_strand_id
1 'polypeptide(L)'
;MKDKVNFYDGLNEAECRMYESIDDFLSLSRRFSRKAVNDKRNMAVIFCLLLAVLILVLCVVLGGRSHVILGAVNSALLIGGAAVAWYRRRNNYFPEVERVNNIIRNDGLEAVYNDLMRATPVVGTDTVSGGRYLFTAGRAMCRLENISRVYAKYVSYGRHGSYYACAEVADETGIYQHYMAKLPMFRRDQQLEKISEELFRLKLSASVQDK
;
A
#
# COMPACT_ATOMS: atom_id res chain seq x y z
N MET A 1 -11.45 -7.09 23.91
CA MET A 1 -10.87 -5.75 24.15
C MET A 1 -10.47 -5.13 22.82
N LYS A 2 -10.77 -3.84 22.68
CA LYS A 2 -10.73 -3.00 21.48
C LYS A 2 -9.37 -3.06 20.77
N ASP A 3 -9.36 -3.51 19.52
CA ASP A 3 -8.16 -3.45 18.68
C ASP A 3 -8.49 -3.23 17.20
N LYS A 4 -9.58 -2.49 16.93
CA LYS A 4 -9.67 -1.72 15.70
C LYS A 4 -8.75 -0.52 15.91
N VAL A 5 -7.82 -0.25 14.97
CA VAL A 5 -7.41 1.15 14.77
C VAL A 5 -8.71 1.82 14.35
N ASN A 6 -9.39 2.46 15.28
CA ASN A 6 -10.51 3.29 14.92
C ASN A 6 -9.86 4.51 14.28
N PHE A 7 -9.74 4.49 12.96
CA PHE A 7 -9.31 5.65 12.16
C PHE A 7 -10.21 6.88 12.40
N TYR A 8 -11.35 6.66 13.07
CA TYR A 8 -12.40 7.61 13.41
C TYR A 8 -12.42 7.99 14.92
N ASP A 9 -11.54 7.44 15.76
CA ASP A 9 -11.57 7.75 17.20
C ASP A 9 -11.18 9.22 17.44
N GLY A 10 -12.13 9.99 17.99
CA GLY A 10 -11.95 11.42 18.28
C GLY A 10 -12.43 12.36 17.18
N LEU A 11 -12.92 11.85 16.05
CA LEU A 11 -13.51 12.66 14.98
C LEU A 11 -15.00 12.89 15.22
N ASN A 12 -15.48 14.09 14.89
CA ASN A 12 -16.91 14.37 14.83
C ASN A 12 -17.54 13.72 13.58
N GLU A 13 -18.87 13.75 13.45
CA GLU A 13 -19.57 13.07 12.36
C GLU A 13 -19.22 13.65 10.97
N ALA A 14 -18.91 14.93 10.87
CA ALA A 14 -18.52 15.57 9.62
C ALA A 14 -17.08 15.18 9.21
N GLU A 15 -16.16 15.19 10.15
CA GLU A 15 -14.78 14.73 9.99
C GLU A 15 -14.74 13.25 9.60
N CYS A 16 -15.59 12.41 10.20
CA CYS A 16 -15.72 11.02 9.79
C CYS A 16 -16.04 10.89 8.29
N ARG A 17 -16.97 11.69 7.76
CA ARG A 17 -17.34 11.66 6.34
C ARG A 17 -16.22 12.16 5.42
N MET A 18 -15.49 13.19 5.86
CA MET A 18 -14.33 13.69 5.10
C MET A 18 -13.24 12.62 5.02
N TYR A 19 -12.93 11.98 6.15
CA TYR A 19 -11.96 10.91 6.21
C TYR A 19 -12.40 9.70 5.37
N GLU A 20 -13.67 9.31 5.46
CA GLU A 20 -14.25 8.21 4.67
C GLU A 20 -14.12 8.48 3.17
N SER A 21 -14.35 9.72 2.71
CA SER A 21 -14.16 10.08 1.30
C SER A 21 -12.71 9.96 0.83
N ILE A 22 -11.74 10.35 1.67
CA ILE A 22 -10.31 10.18 1.38
C ILE A 22 -9.95 8.69 1.36
N ASP A 23 -10.44 7.95 2.35
CA ASP A 23 -10.21 6.52 2.50
C ASP A 23 -10.80 5.71 1.34
N ASP A 24 -12.00 6.04 0.87
CA ASP A 24 -12.65 5.39 -0.26
C ASP A 24 -11.85 5.59 -1.55
N PHE A 25 -11.38 6.82 -1.80
CA PHE A 25 -10.56 7.12 -2.97
C PHE A 25 -9.22 6.36 -2.95
N LEU A 26 -8.52 6.37 -1.81
CA LEU A 26 -7.22 5.72 -1.65
C LEU A 26 -7.34 4.21 -1.37
N SER A 27 -8.54 3.74 -1.02
CA SER A 27 -8.86 2.39 -0.59
C SER A 27 -7.99 1.90 0.59
N LEU A 28 -7.62 2.76 1.54
CA LEU A 28 -6.65 2.41 2.59
C LEU A 28 -7.21 1.37 3.55
N SER A 29 -8.42 1.55 4.04
CA SER A 29 -9.09 0.58 4.93
C SER A 29 -9.34 -0.73 4.21
N ARG A 30 -9.71 -0.72 2.92
CA ARG A 30 -9.88 -1.96 2.15
C ARG A 30 -8.56 -2.73 1.98
N ARG A 31 -7.46 -2.02 1.76
CA ARG A 31 -6.13 -2.61 1.51
C ARG A 31 -5.41 -3.02 2.80
N PHE A 32 -5.60 -2.24 3.86
CA PHE A 32 -4.83 -2.31 5.10
C PHE A 32 -5.67 -2.50 6.36
N SER A 33 -6.97 -2.83 6.24
CA SER A 33 -7.79 -3.20 7.39
C SER A 33 -7.10 -4.34 8.15
N ARG A 34 -6.94 -4.14 9.46
CA ARG A 34 -6.46 -5.19 10.38
C ARG A 34 -7.22 -6.50 10.18
N LYS A 35 -8.51 -6.45 9.83
CA LYS A 35 -9.31 -7.63 9.51
C LYS A 35 -8.81 -8.32 8.23
N ALA A 36 -8.67 -7.59 7.12
CA ALA A 36 -8.18 -8.16 5.86
C ALA A 36 -6.75 -8.72 5.96
N VAL A 37 -5.88 -8.06 6.72
CA VAL A 37 -4.50 -8.52 6.97
C VAL A 37 -4.48 -9.73 7.89
N ASN A 38 -5.28 -9.71 8.97
CA ASN A 38 -5.43 -10.86 9.85
C ASN A 38 -6.07 -12.05 9.12
N ASP A 39 -7.02 -11.83 8.22
CA ASP A 39 -7.68 -12.88 7.44
C ASP A 39 -6.70 -13.52 6.45
N LYS A 40 -5.92 -12.73 5.70
CA LYS A 40 -4.82 -13.26 4.86
C LYS A 40 -3.78 -14.02 5.68
N ARG A 41 -3.44 -13.54 6.87
CA ARG A 41 -2.53 -14.21 7.81
C ARG A 41 -3.10 -15.55 8.30
N ASN A 42 -4.36 -15.55 8.74
CA ASN A 42 -5.04 -16.73 9.23
C ASN A 42 -5.16 -17.77 8.11
N MET A 43 -5.52 -17.37 6.89
CA MET A 43 -5.55 -18.26 5.74
C MET A 43 -4.19 -18.89 5.43
N ALA A 44 -3.10 -18.13 5.50
CA ALA A 44 -1.75 -18.67 5.29
C ALA A 44 -1.35 -19.69 6.37
N VAL A 45 -1.66 -19.40 7.65
CA VAL A 45 -1.40 -20.33 8.75
C VAL A 45 -2.25 -21.59 8.62
N ILE A 46 -3.55 -21.46 8.32
CA ILE A 46 -4.46 -22.59 8.09
C ILE A 46 -3.94 -23.45 6.94
N PHE A 47 -3.51 -22.85 5.83
CA PHE A 47 -2.94 -23.56 4.71
C PHE A 47 -1.68 -24.36 5.11
N CYS A 48 -0.74 -23.76 5.84
CA CYS A 48 0.46 -24.46 6.34
C CYS A 48 0.11 -25.62 7.28
N LEU A 49 -0.89 -25.45 8.15
CA LEU A 49 -1.35 -26.52 9.05
C LEU A 49 -2.00 -27.67 8.27
N LEU A 50 -2.86 -27.37 7.30
CA LEU A 50 -3.48 -28.37 6.44
C LEU A 50 -2.44 -29.14 5.63
N LEU A 51 -1.44 -28.45 5.08
CA LEU A 51 -0.33 -29.07 4.35
C LEU A 51 0.50 -29.98 5.27
N ALA A 52 0.79 -29.54 6.49
CA ALA A 52 1.56 -30.31 7.47
C ALA A 52 0.82 -31.59 7.89
N VAL A 53 -0.51 -31.53 8.04
CA VAL A 53 -1.35 -32.72 8.32
C VAL A 53 -1.37 -33.66 7.12
N LEU A 54 -1.55 -33.12 5.90
CA LEU A 54 -1.55 -33.92 4.66
C LEU A 54 -0.24 -34.69 4.49
N ILE A 55 0.91 -34.03 4.68
CA ILE A 55 2.24 -34.65 4.57
C ILE A 55 2.39 -35.76 5.61
N LEU A 56 1.96 -35.51 6.85
CA LEU A 56 2.07 -36.49 7.92
C LEU A 56 1.20 -37.73 7.64
N VAL A 57 -0.04 -37.54 7.19
CA VAL A 57 -0.94 -38.64 6.79
C VAL A 57 -0.34 -39.45 5.64
N LEU A 58 0.17 -38.78 4.60
CA LEU A 58 0.80 -39.45 3.46
C LEU A 58 1.99 -40.32 3.90
N CYS A 59 2.84 -39.77 4.78
CA CYS A 59 3.99 -40.47 5.33
C CYS A 59 3.62 -41.67 6.23
N VAL A 60 2.50 -41.59 6.95
CA VAL A 60 1.96 -42.72 7.74
C VAL A 60 1.39 -43.81 6.84
N VAL A 61 0.65 -43.45 5.78
CA VAL A 61 0.08 -44.41 4.82
C VAL A 61 1.17 -45.18 4.07
N LEU A 62 2.31 -44.54 3.77
CA LEU A 62 3.46 -45.18 3.13
C LEU A 62 4.17 -46.22 4.04
N GLY A 63 3.81 -46.31 5.33
CA GLY A 63 4.12 -47.44 6.22
C GLY A 63 5.58 -47.59 6.67
N GLY A 64 6.53 -46.88 6.06
CA GLY A 64 7.95 -46.96 6.43
C GLY A 64 8.30 -46.09 7.64
N ARG A 65 9.03 -46.64 8.61
CA ARG A 65 9.56 -45.91 9.78
C ARG A 65 10.33 -44.64 9.38
N SER A 66 11.12 -44.71 8.31
CA SER A 66 11.84 -43.58 7.72
C SER A 66 10.90 -42.50 7.19
N HIS A 67 9.79 -42.88 6.54
CA HIS A 67 8.79 -41.95 6.02
C HIS A 67 8.03 -41.25 7.15
N VAL A 68 7.67 -41.96 8.22
CA VAL A 68 7.01 -41.37 9.40
C VAL A 68 7.91 -40.32 10.07
N ILE A 69 9.21 -40.62 10.25
CA ILE A 69 10.18 -39.68 10.82
C ILE A 69 10.33 -38.45 9.92
N LEU A 70 10.46 -38.65 8.60
CA LEU A 70 10.56 -37.56 7.63
C LEU A 70 9.30 -36.68 7.63
N GLY A 71 8.12 -37.30 7.70
CA GLY A 71 6.83 -36.61 7.80
C GLY A 71 6.74 -35.75 9.05
N ALA A 72 7.11 -36.30 10.21
CA ALA A 72 7.11 -35.56 11.48
C ALA A 72 8.06 -34.36 11.46
N VAL A 73 9.27 -34.51 10.91
CA VAL A 73 10.25 -33.41 10.77
C VAL A 73 9.72 -32.31 9.85
N ASN A 74 9.17 -32.67 8.69
CA ASN A 74 8.61 -31.69 7.75
C ASN A 74 7.40 -30.93 8.32
N SER A 75 6.51 -31.63 9.03
CA SER A 75 5.37 -31.00 9.69
C SER A 75 5.83 -30.05 10.81
N ALA A 76 6.83 -30.44 11.60
CA ALA A 76 7.40 -29.57 12.63
C ALA A 76 8.05 -28.30 12.04
N LEU A 77 8.77 -28.43 10.91
CA LEU A 77 9.35 -27.28 10.21
C LEU A 77 8.28 -26.33 9.65
N LEU A 78 7.20 -26.86 9.07
CA LEU A 78 6.08 -26.06 8.56
C LEU A 78 5.35 -25.31 9.67
N ILE A 79 5.09 -25.97 10.80
CA ILE A 79 4.45 -25.36 11.97
C ILE A 79 5.36 -24.29 12.59
N GLY A 80 6.65 -24.60 12.77
CA GLY A 80 7.64 -23.65 13.29
C GLY A 80 7.81 -22.43 12.38
N GLY A 81 7.89 -22.64 11.06
CA GLY A 81 7.94 -21.58 10.07
C GLY A 81 6.69 -20.70 10.09
N ALA A 82 5.50 -21.29 10.22
CA ALA A 82 4.24 -20.55 10.35
C ALA A 82 4.20 -19.71 11.64
N ALA A 83 4.67 -20.25 12.77
CA ALA A 83 4.73 -19.54 14.05
C ALA A 83 5.71 -18.36 14.01
N VAL A 84 6.90 -18.55 13.43
CA VAL A 84 7.90 -17.47 13.26
C VAL A 84 7.38 -16.40 12.31
N ALA A 85 6.76 -16.78 11.19
CA ALA A 85 6.16 -15.83 10.26
C ALA A 85 5.01 -15.03 10.90
N TRP A 86 4.19 -15.69 11.73
CA TRP A 86 3.14 -15.06 12.51
C TRP A 86 3.70 -14.06 13.54
N TYR A 87 4.77 -14.43 14.24
CA TYR A 87 5.42 -13.60 15.25
C TYR A 87 6.15 -12.39 14.64
N ARG A 88 6.94 -12.58 13.57
CA ARG A 88 7.67 -11.50 12.89
C ARG A 88 6.75 -10.45 12.25
N ARG A 89 5.55 -10.84 11.80
CA ARG A 89 4.56 -9.93 11.19
C ARG A 89 3.58 -9.31 12.18
N ARG A 90 3.86 -9.36 13.49
CA ARG A 90 3.00 -8.73 14.51
C ARG A 90 3.00 -7.20 14.42
N ASN A 91 4.04 -6.60 13.83
CA ASN A 91 4.04 -5.18 13.49
C ASN A 91 3.23 -4.94 12.22
N ASN A 92 1.95 -4.57 12.41
CA ASN A 92 1.06 -4.08 11.36
C ASN A 92 1.47 -2.66 10.90
N TYR A 93 2.75 -2.50 10.53
CA TYR A 93 3.29 -1.24 10.03
C TYR A 93 2.94 -1.14 8.54
N PHE A 94 2.05 -0.21 8.21
CA PHE A 94 1.66 0.08 6.84
C PHE A 94 2.17 1.48 6.49
N PRO A 95 3.34 1.60 5.83
CA PRO A 95 3.98 2.88 5.60
C PRO A 95 3.09 3.85 4.80
N GLU A 96 2.27 3.33 3.87
CA GLU A 96 1.32 4.14 3.10
C GLU A 96 0.22 4.75 3.98
N VAL A 97 -0.30 3.99 4.95
CA VAL A 97 -1.35 4.45 5.87
C VAL A 97 -0.77 5.44 6.86
N GLU A 98 0.40 5.14 7.41
CA GLU A 98 1.08 6.01 8.35
C GLU A 98 1.42 7.37 7.73
N ARG A 99 1.85 7.36 6.47
CA ARG A 99 2.08 8.57 5.70
C ARG A 99 0.81 9.40 5.52
N VAL A 100 -0.27 8.78 5.07
CA VAL A 100 -1.57 9.47 4.90
C VAL A 100 -2.00 10.09 6.23
N ASN A 101 -1.90 9.33 7.32
CA ASN A 101 -2.25 9.81 8.66
C ASN A 101 -1.35 10.95 9.12
N ASN A 102 -0.04 10.88 8.85
CA ASN A 102 0.89 11.96 9.19
C ASN A 102 0.60 13.22 8.40
N ILE A 103 0.25 13.10 7.11
CA ILE A 103 -0.17 14.24 6.28
C ILE A 103 -1.46 14.87 6.84
N ILE A 104 -2.50 14.07 7.06
CA ILE A 104 -3.79 14.55 7.61
C ILE A 104 -3.58 15.20 8.99
N ARG A 105 -2.74 14.62 9.84
CA ARG A 105 -2.47 15.13 11.19
C ARG A 105 -1.69 16.45 11.17
N ASN A 106 -0.73 16.59 10.28
CA ASN A 106 0.12 17.79 10.21
C ASN A 106 -0.59 18.93 9.47
N ASP A 107 -1.33 18.63 8.41
CA ASP A 107 -1.86 19.66 7.51
C ASP A 107 -3.36 19.93 7.71
N GLY A 108 -4.05 19.05 8.44
CA GLY A 108 -5.47 19.12 8.73
C GLY A 108 -6.32 18.32 7.75
N LEU A 109 -7.32 17.61 8.29
CA LEU A 109 -8.24 16.77 7.52
C LEU A 109 -9.03 17.58 6.48
N GLU A 110 -9.53 18.75 6.85
CA GLU A 110 -10.30 19.61 5.95
C GLU A 110 -9.47 20.08 4.75
N ALA A 111 -8.19 20.41 4.96
CA ALA A 111 -7.30 20.85 3.89
C ALA A 111 -7.08 19.73 2.87
N VAL A 112 -6.79 18.52 3.34
CA VAL A 112 -6.63 17.33 2.48
C VAL A 112 -7.93 17.01 1.74
N TYR A 113 -9.06 17.03 2.43
CA TYR A 113 -10.37 16.76 1.84
C TYR A 113 -10.73 17.78 0.76
N ASN A 114 -10.56 19.08 1.04
CA ASN A 114 -10.86 20.14 0.08
C ASN A 114 -9.97 20.06 -1.17
N ASP A 115 -8.69 19.69 -1.01
CA ASP A 115 -7.79 19.47 -2.14
C ASP A 115 -8.25 18.27 -2.99
N LEU A 116 -8.64 17.16 -2.34
CA LEU A 116 -9.18 15.98 -3.04
C LEU A 116 -10.46 16.31 -3.82
N MET A 117 -11.38 17.09 -3.24
CA MET A 117 -12.64 17.46 -3.90
C MET A 117 -12.46 18.38 -5.12
N ARG A 118 -11.35 19.13 -5.16
CA ARG A 118 -10.98 19.99 -6.28
C ARG A 118 -9.97 19.33 -7.23
N ALA A 119 -9.59 18.09 -6.94
CA ALA A 119 -8.50 17.44 -7.63
C ALA A 119 -8.84 17.19 -9.10
N THR A 120 -7.87 17.47 -9.97
CA THR A 120 -7.96 17.23 -11.40
C THR A 120 -6.96 16.14 -11.81
N PRO A 121 -7.25 15.36 -12.86
CA PRO A 121 -6.32 14.34 -13.33
C PRO A 121 -4.99 14.96 -13.76
N VAL A 122 -3.90 14.47 -13.19
CA VAL A 122 -2.53 14.82 -13.59
C VAL A 122 -2.01 13.79 -14.59
N VAL A 123 -2.25 12.51 -14.31
CA VAL A 123 -1.77 11.43 -15.16
C VAL A 123 -2.75 10.27 -15.22
N GLY A 124 -3.24 10.00 -16.43
CA GLY A 124 -4.28 8.99 -16.62
C GLY A 124 -5.55 9.35 -15.86
N THR A 125 -6.32 8.34 -15.47
CA THR A 125 -7.58 8.51 -14.72
C THR A 125 -7.41 8.38 -13.22
N ASP A 126 -6.31 7.77 -12.78
CA ASP A 126 -6.19 7.27 -11.41
C ASP A 126 -5.35 8.20 -10.54
N THR A 127 -4.56 9.11 -11.11
CA THR A 127 -3.71 10.05 -10.36
C THR A 127 -4.20 11.47 -10.55
N VAL A 128 -4.63 12.09 -9.46
CA VAL A 128 -5.24 13.43 -9.41
C VAL A 128 -4.51 14.33 -8.43
N SER A 129 -4.62 15.65 -8.61
CA SER A 129 -4.03 16.66 -7.71
C SER A 129 -4.96 17.85 -7.57
N GLY A 130 -5.19 18.31 -6.34
CA GLY A 130 -5.87 19.58 -6.04
C GLY A 130 -4.93 20.78 -6.01
N GLY A 131 -3.62 20.52 -5.96
CA GLY A 131 -2.58 21.54 -6.01
C GLY A 131 -1.51 21.34 -4.94
N ARG A 132 -1.89 20.86 -3.75
CA ARG A 132 -0.93 20.59 -2.65
C ARG A 132 -0.56 19.11 -2.56
N TYR A 133 -1.52 18.23 -2.80
CA TYR A 133 -1.32 16.79 -2.69
C TYR A 133 -1.52 16.10 -4.04
N LEU A 134 -0.76 15.01 -4.21
CA LEU A 134 -0.96 14.06 -5.30
C LEU A 134 -1.66 12.83 -4.72
N PHE A 135 -2.84 12.51 -5.23
CA PHE A 135 -3.63 11.35 -4.84
C PHE A 135 -3.61 10.31 -5.96
N THR A 136 -3.40 9.03 -5.62
CA THR A 136 -3.58 7.95 -6.58
C THR A 136 -4.61 6.94 -6.08
N ALA A 137 -5.66 6.74 -6.89
CA ALA A 137 -6.79 5.88 -6.58
C ALA A 137 -6.34 4.45 -6.23
N GLY A 138 -6.87 3.93 -5.12
CA GLY A 138 -6.52 2.60 -4.62
C GLY A 138 -5.05 2.43 -4.20
N ARG A 139 -4.29 3.53 -4.06
CA ARG A 139 -2.88 3.51 -3.62
C ARG A 139 -2.69 4.41 -2.40
N ALA A 140 -1.89 5.46 -2.54
CA ALA A 140 -1.49 6.34 -1.46
C ALA A 140 -1.62 7.81 -1.91
N MET A 141 -1.31 8.72 -1.00
CA MET A 141 -1.15 10.14 -1.32
C MET A 141 0.21 10.64 -0.84
N CYS A 142 0.68 11.72 -1.44
CA CYS A 142 1.88 12.43 -0.99
C CYS A 142 1.72 13.95 -1.20
N ARG A 143 2.50 14.73 -0.45
CA ARG A 143 2.65 16.17 -0.73
C ARG A 143 3.50 16.36 -1.98
N LEU A 144 3.11 17.27 -2.86
CA LEU A 144 3.87 17.57 -4.08
C LEU A 144 5.27 18.14 -3.76
N GLU A 145 5.40 18.90 -2.67
CA GLU A 145 6.70 19.43 -2.22
C GLU A 145 7.73 18.33 -1.92
N ASN A 146 7.27 17.18 -1.43
CA ASN A 146 8.10 16.04 -1.03
C ASN A 146 8.55 15.19 -2.23
N ILE A 147 8.06 15.48 -3.44
CA ILE A 147 8.52 14.81 -4.66
C ILE A 147 9.92 15.32 -5.02
N SER A 148 10.90 14.43 -4.97
CA SER A 148 12.31 14.70 -5.31
C SER A 148 12.59 14.48 -6.78
N ARG A 149 12.08 13.38 -7.36
CA ARG A 149 12.34 12.97 -8.74
C ARG A 149 11.17 12.20 -9.34
N VAL A 150 10.94 12.39 -10.63
CA VAL A 150 10.01 11.57 -11.44
C VAL A 150 10.81 10.69 -12.41
N TYR A 151 10.48 9.41 -12.51
CA TYR A 151 11.20 8.46 -13.37
C TYR A 151 10.30 7.30 -13.83
N ALA A 152 10.67 6.64 -14.91
CA ALA A 152 10.01 5.41 -15.34
C ALA A 152 10.62 4.19 -14.63
N LYS A 153 9.76 3.30 -14.12
CA LYS A 153 10.17 2.02 -13.52
C LYS A 153 9.45 0.86 -14.20
N TYR A 154 10.19 -0.17 -14.59
CA TYR A 154 9.59 -1.41 -15.05
C TYR A 154 9.16 -2.26 -13.85
N VAL A 155 7.90 -2.69 -13.83
CA VAL A 155 7.35 -3.59 -12.82
C VAL A 155 6.89 -4.85 -13.51
N SER A 156 7.47 -6.00 -13.14
CA SER A 156 7.11 -7.33 -13.64
C SER A 156 6.46 -8.15 -12.52
N TYR A 157 5.31 -8.73 -12.84
CA TYR A 157 4.69 -9.79 -12.03
C TYR A 157 4.64 -11.05 -12.91
N GLY A 158 5.72 -11.84 -12.88
CA GLY A 158 5.84 -13.05 -13.71
C GLY A 158 6.17 -12.74 -15.17
N ARG A 159 5.47 -13.39 -16.12
CA ARG A 159 5.80 -13.33 -17.56
C ARG A 159 5.44 -12.00 -18.24
N HIS A 160 4.69 -11.13 -17.58
CA HIS A 160 4.33 -9.82 -18.11
C HIS A 160 4.78 -8.72 -17.16
N GLY A 161 5.32 -7.65 -17.73
CA GLY A 161 5.64 -6.44 -16.99
C GLY A 161 5.27 -5.20 -17.78
N SER A 162 5.22 -4.07 -17.08
CA SER A 162 4.81 -2.80 -17.64
C SER A 162 5.67 -1.68 -17.04
N TYR A 163 5.91 -0.64 -17.83
CA TYR A 163 6.53 0.58 -17.30
C TYR A 163 5.48 1.39 -16.56
N TYR A 164 5.88 1.99 -15.45
CA TYR A 164 5.09 2.92 -14.67
C TYR A 164 5.86 4.22 -14.46
N ALA A 165 5.16 5.34 -14.54
CA ALA A 165 5.68 6.60 -14.04
C ALA A 165 5.65 6.57 -12.51
N CYS A 166 6.80 6.82 -11.90
CA CYS A 166 6.98 6.78 -10.46
C CYS A 166 7.55 8.12 -9.98
N ALA A 167 7.09 8.58 -8.83
CA ALA A 167 7.66 9.70 -8.12
C ALA A 167 8.39 9.20 -6.87
N GLU A 168 9.63 9.64 -6.68
CA GLU A 168 10.37 9.43 -5.45
C GLU A 168 9.97 10.51 -4.44
N VAL A 169 9.31 10.10 -3.38
CA VAL A 169 8.81 10.97 -2.33
C VAL A 169 9.70 10.81 -1.11
N ALA A 170 10.32 11.88 -0.66
CA ALA A 170 11.08 11.94 0.57
C ALA A 170 10.29 12.77 1.60
N ASP A 171 9.72 12.10 2.60
CA ASP A 171 8.94 12.74 3.66
C ASP A 171 9.39 12.25 5.04
N GLU A 172 8.66 12.62 6.09
CA GLU A 172 9.01 12.29 7.49
C GLU A 172 8.95 10.78 7.77
N THR A 173 8.29 10.00 6.90
CA THR A 173 8.24 8.53 6.97
C THR A 173 9.38 7.85 6.19
N GLY A 174 10.20 8.63 5.49
CA GLY A 174 11.33 8.18 4.69
C GLY A 174 11.06 8.20 3.18
N ILE A 175 11.93 7.51 2.43
CA ILE A 175 11.87 7.49 0.96
C ILE A 175 10.86 6.44 0.50
N TYR A 176 9.95 6.84 -0.39
CA TYR A 176 8.91 6.01 -0.98
C TYR A 176 8.79 6.24 -2.47
N GLN A 177 8.38 5.18 -3.16
CA GLN A 177 8.15 5.20 -4.59
C GLN A 177 6.64 5.22 -4.84
N HIS A 178 6.14 6.39 -5.20
CA HIS A 178 4.74 6.60 -5.52
C HIS A 178 4.47 6.24 -6.98
N TYR A 179 3.78 5.13 -7.20
CA TYR A 179 3.39 4.70 -8.54
C TYR A 179 2.19 5.52 -9.00
N MET A 180 2.31 6.21 -10.13
CA MET A 180 1.26 7.07 -10.67
C MET A 180 0.49 6.33 -11.76
N ALA A 181 1.02 6.28 -12.97
CA ALA A 181 0.33 5.71 -14.13
C ALA A 181 1.18 4.69 -14.89
N LYS A 182 0.51 3.78 -15.58
CA LYS A 182 1.15 2.86 -16.52
C LYS A 182 1.56 3.65 -17.78
N LEU A 183 2.82 3.49 -18.18
CA LEU A 183 3.37 4.07 -19.40
C LEU A 183 3.24 3.09 -20.57
N PRO A 184 2.88 3.57 -21.77
CA PRO A 184 2.89 2.78 -22.99
C PRO A 184 4.33 2.41 -23.33
N MET A 185 4.48 1.24 -23.95
CA MET A 185 5.79 0.74 -24.37
C MET A 185 6.43 1.65 -25.44
N PHE A 186 5.59 2.19 -26.33
CA PHE A 186 5.97 3.18 -27.33
C PHE A 186 5.67 4.58 -26.78
N ARG A 187 6.60 5.53 -26.92
CA ARG A 187 6.50 6.92 -26.41
C ARG A 187 6.53 7.06 -24.88
N ARG A 188 7.11 6.09 -24.17
CA ARG A 188 7.32 6.13 -22.72
C ARG A 188 7.99 7.44 -22.28
N ASP A 189 9.08 7.82 -22.93
CA ASP A 189 9.90 8.95 -22.50
C ASP A 189 9.17 10.28 -22.73
N GLN A 190 8.46 10.43 -23.85
CA GLN A 190 7.60 11.60 -24.11
C GLN A 190 6.47 11.73 -23.09
N GLN A 191 5.85 10.61 -22.68
CA GLN A 191 4.83 10.67 -21.65
C GLN A 191 5.41 10.98 -20.28
N LEU A 192 6.57 10.39 -19.93
CA LEU A 192 7.26 10.68 -18.68
C LEU A 192 7.64 12.16 -18.58
N GLU A 193 8.12 12.75 -19.66
CA GLU A 193 8.48 14.17 -19.74
C GLU A 193 7.26 15.06 -19.48
N LYS A 194 6.13 14.80 -20.17
CA LYS A 194 4.87 15.51 -19.92
C LYS A 194 4.41 15.44 -18.47
N ILE A 195 4.47 14.25 -17.87
CA ILE A 195 4.12 14.03 -16.46
C ILE A 195 5.05 14.84 -15.55
N SER A 196 6.35 14.82 -15.84
CA SER A 196 7.34 15.55 -15.06
C SER A 196 7.14 17.07 -15.14
N GLU A 197 6.84 17.60 -16.33
CA GLU A 197 6.55 19.02 -16.53
C GLU A 197 5.28 19.45 -15.79
N GLU A 198 4.24 18.64 -15.84
CA GLU A 198 2.97 18.92 -15.17
C GLU A 198 3.12 18.93 -13.66
N LEU A 199 3.79 17.91 -13.10
CA LEU A 199 4.10 17.87 -11.66
C LEU A 199 5.00 19.04 -11.23
N PHE A 200 5.96 19.44 -12.07
CA PHE A 200 6.80 20.60 -11.79
C PHE A 200 5.99 21.90 -11.77
N ARG A 201 5.06 22.10 -12.71
CA ARG A 201 4.14 23.25 -12.71
C ARG A 201 3.25 23.26 -11.47
N LEU A 202 2.68 22.12 -11.10
CA LEU A 202 1.86 21.99 -9.91
C LEU A 202 2.65 22.30 -8.63
N LYS A 203 3.87 21.78 -8.53
CA LYS A 203 4.79 22.05 -7.41
C LYS A 203 5.13 23.55 -7.30
N LEU A 204 5.35 24.23 -8.43
CA LEU A 204 5.55 25.67 -8.44
C LEU A 204 4.31 26.42 -7.97
N SER A 205 3.12 26.07 -8.46
CA SER A 205 1.88 26.73 -8.03
C SER A 205 1.57 26.52 -6.54
N ALA A 206 1.89 25.34 -5.99
CA ALA A 206 1.73 25.04 -4.57
C ALA A 206 2.62 25.94 -3.70
N SER A 207 3.88 26.13 -4.10
CA SER A 207 4.84 26.96 -3.36
C SER A 207 4.48 28.45 -3.31
N VAL A 208 3.59 28.91 -4.19
CA VAL A 208 3.12 30.31 -4.24
C VAL A 208 1.90 30.51 -3.35
N GLN A 209 1.10 29.47 -3.10
CA GLN A 209 -0.09 29.56 -2.25
C GLN A 209 0.23 29.59 -0.74
N ASP A 210 1.42 29.13 -0.34
CA ASP A 210 1.88 29.13 1.05
C ASP A 210 2.67 30.42 1.44
N LYS A 211 2.56 31.50 0.65
CA LYS A 211 3.09 32.84 0.94
C LYS A 211 1.98 33.88 1.09
#